data_AF-A0A2U2S858-F1
#
_entry.id   AF-A0A2U2S858-F1
#
_cell.length_a   1.000
_cell.length_b   1.000
_cell.length_c   1.000
_cell.angle_alpha   90.00
_cell.angle_beta   90.00
_cell.angle_gamma   90.00
#
_symmetry.space_group_name_H-M   'P 1'
#
loop_
_entity.id
_entity.type
_entity.pdbx_description
1 polymer ?
#
loop_
_entity_poly.entity_id
_entity_poly.type
_entity_poly.pdbx_seq_one_letter_code
_entity_poly.pdbx_strand_id
1 'polypeptide(L)'
;MKQPIRPPVVPKTGELKRPLRGASSAFSYMRSPATQYTFEVGDVVEALCDHEKGNDRVRGWLKGIVVQIDNKMVAVQFRTNVFLTDGWMVPDRILWYPVNSDQIRPAGTGKKTPPIIKKSLPKDDIPDY
;
A
#
# COMPACT_ATOMS: atom_id res chain seq x y z
N MET A 1 35.40 -76.76 34.25
CA MET A 1 36.23 -75.54 34.18
C MET A 1 35.38 -74.38 34.70
N LYS A 2 35.72 -73.82 35.86
CA LYS A 2 34.93 -72.79 36.56
C LYS A 2 35.48 -71.40 36.17
N GLN A 3 34.64 -70.52 35.66
CA GLN A 3 35.04 -69.18 35.20
C GLN A 3 35.13 -68.18 36.38
N PRO A 4 36.09 -67.25 36.37
CA PRO A 4 36.17 -66.18 37.35
C PRO A 4 35.31 -64.96 37.00
N ILE A 5 34.87 -64.31 38.07
CA ILE A 5 33.89 -63.23 38.19
C ILE A 5 34.57 -61.88 37.87
N ARG A 6 33.91 -60.98 37.11
CA ARG A 6 34.35 -59.59 36.90
C ARG A 6 33.48 -58.62 37.73
N PRO A 7 34.06 -57.58 38.36
CA PRO A 7 33.33 -56.64 39.22
C PRO A 7 32.51 -55.59 38.44
N PRO A 8 31.53 -54.93 39.09
CA PRO A 8 30.63 -53.97 38.46
C PRO A 8 31.31 -52.61 38.20
N VAL A 9 31.05 -52.03 37.02
CA VAL A 9 31.48 -50.66 36.66
C VAL A 9 30.44 -49.66 37.16
N VAL A 10 30.88 -48.72 38.01
CA VAL A 10 30.08 -47.62 38.57
C VAL A 10 30.09 -46.42 37.59
N PRO A 11 28.96 -45.85 37.17
CA PRO A 11 28.95 -44.58 36.43
C PRO A 11 29.18 -43.40 37.38
N LYS A 12 30.07 -42.48 36.98
CA LYS A 12 30.42 -41.25 37.73
C LYS A 12 29.31 -40.21 37.64
N THR A 13 28.92 -39.71 38.80
CA THR A 13 27.97 -38.61 39.04
C THR A 13 28.59 -37.25 38.72
N GLY A 14 27.82 -36.38 38.04
CA GLY A 14 27.86 -34.93 38.24
C GLY A 14 28.22 -34.05 37.03
N GLU A 15 27.21 -33.35 36.46
CA GLU A 15 27.25 -31.87 36.36
C GLU A 15 25.86 -31.29 36.03
N LEU A 16 25.62 -30.08 36.56
CA LEU A 16 24.33 -29.43 36.79
C LEU A 16 23.62 -28.91 35.53
N LYS A 17 22.30 -29.14 35.45
CA LYS A 17 21.39 -28.40 34.56
C LYS A 17 21.18 -26.97 35.07
N ARG A 18 21.60 -25.96 34.30
CA ARG A 18 21.12 -24.57 34.44
C ARG A 18 19.95 -24.34 33.49
N PRO A 19 18.80 -23.76 33.91
CA PRO A 19 17.78 -23.29 33.00
C PRO A 19 18.10 -21.85 32.61
N LEU A 20 18.36 -21.59 31.33
CA LEU A 20 18.49 -20.22 30.81
C LEU A 20 17.35 -19.93 29.84
N ARG A 21 16.41 -19.12 30.37
CA ARG A 21 15.53 -18.16 29.72
C ARG A 21 15.67 -18.07 28.19
N GLY A 22 14.57 -18.24 27.48
CA GLY A 22 14.51 -17.96 26.06
C GLY A 22 13.09 -17.94 25.51
N ALA A 23 12.33 -16.89 25.78
CA ALA A 23 11.19 -16.49 24.95
C ALA A 23 10.81 -15.02 25.21
N SER A 24 11.77 -14.11 25.04
CA SER A 24 11.47 -12.71 24.75
C SER A 24 11.84 -12.44 23.29
N SER A 25 10.94 -12.78 22.39
CA SER A 25 10.97 -12.27 21.01
C SER A 25 9.66 -11.55 20.72
N ALA A 26 9.34 -10.58 21.57
CA ALA A 26 8.42 -9.51 21.21
C ALA A 26 9.19 -8.49 20.36
N PHE A 27 9.79 -8.93 19.25
CA PHE A 27 10.22 -8.01 18.20
C PHE A 27 8.96 -7.59 17.46
N SER A 28 8.35 -6.50 17.92
CA SER A 28 7.42 -5.73 17.10
C SER A 28 8.24 -5.18 15.95
N TYR A 29 8.27 -5.88 14.82
CA TYR A 29 8.90 -5.36 13.61
C TYR A 29 8.13 -4.11 13.22
N MET A 30 8.74 -2.94 13.40
CA MET A 30 8.27 -1.75 12.72
C MET A 30 8.24 -2.10 11.24
N ARG A 31 7.05 -2.04 10.64
CA ARG A 31 6.88 -2.21 9.20
C ARG A 31 7.84 -1.23 8.54
N SER A 32 8.68 -1.72 7.62
CA SER A 32 9.56 -0.85 6.84
C SER A 32 8.73 0.34 6.35
N PRO A 33 9.23 1.59 6.48
CA PRO A 33 8.51 2.77 6.02
C PRO A 33 8.02 2.49 4.61
N ALA A 34 6.70 2.59 4.40
CA ALA A 34 6.10 2.29 3.11
C ALA A 34 6.82 3.13 2.04
N THR A 35 7.19 2.50 0.92
CA THR A 35 7.73 3.18 -0.25
C THR A 35 6.87 4.40 -0.54
N GLN A 36 7.46 5.59 -0.47
CA GLN A 36 6.75 6.83 -0.76
C GLN A 36 6.33 6.78 -2.24
N TYR A 37 5.07 6.46 -2.50
CA TYR A 37 4.53 6.49 -3.85
C TYR A 37 4.50 7.95 -4.30
N THR A 38 5.25 8.24 -5.35
CA THR A 38 5.17 9.54 -6.03
C THR A 38 3.98 9.47 -6.98
N PHE A 39 2.89 10.14 -6.64
CA PHE A 39 1.74 10.30 -7.53
C PHE A 39 2.06 11.35 -8.60
N GLU A 40 1.52 11.18 -9.81
CA GLU A 40 1.56 12.15 -10.90
C GLU A 40 0.13 12.57 -11.33
N VAL A 41 -0.03 13.78 -11.88
CA VAL A 41 -1.33 14.21 -12.42
C VAL A 41 -1.72 13.30 -13.58
N GLY A 42 -2.95 12.78 -13.53
CA GLY A 42 -3.47 11.78 -14.46
C GLY A 42 -3.35 10.35 -13.96
N ASP A 43 -2.67 10.10 -12.84
CA ASP A 43 -2.60 8.76 -12.26
C ASP A 43 -3.97 8.25 -11.82
N VAL A 44 -4.17 6.95 -12.07
CA VAL A 44 -5.36 6.24 -11.61
C VAL A 44 -5.08 5.64 -10.24
N VAL A 45 -5.85 6.08 -9.26
CA VAL A 45 -5.69 5.71 -7.85
C VAL A 45 -6.98 5.14 -7.30
N GLU A 46 -6.87 4.40 -6.20
CA GLU A 46 -8.00 4.06 -5.36
C GLU A 46 -7.85 4.79 -4.03
N ALA A 47 -8.93 5.42 -3.58
CA ALA A 47 -8.94 6.14 -2.32
C ALA A 47 -10.09 5.68 -1.43
N LEU A 48 -9.84 5.60 -0.13
CA LEU A 48 -10.83 5.25 0.87
C LEU A 48 -11.71 6.48 1.16
N CYS A 49 -13.00 6.40 0.81
CA CYS A 49 -13.97 7.46 1.05
C CYS A 49 -15.40 6.93 1.19
N ASP A 50 -16.26 7.79 1.73
CA ASP A 50 -17.69 7.61 1.68
C ASP A 50 -18.18 8.01 0.28
N HIS A 51 -18.88 7.10 -0.39
CA HIS A 51 -19.37 7.30 -1.74
C HIS A 51 -20.70 6.64 -1.97
N GLU A 52 -21.37 7.07 -3.04
CA GLU A 52 -22.61 6.46 -3.47
C GLU A 52 -22.36 5.18 -4.27
N LYS A 53 -23.02 4.09 -3.87
CA LYS A 53 -23.03 2.82 -4.57
C LYS A 53 -24.46 2.29 -4.62
N GLY A 54 -25.05 2.29 -5.82
CA GLY A 54 -26.40 1.73 -6.02
C GLY A 54 -27.47 2.41 -5.17
N ASN A 55 -27.39 3.73 -5.01
CA ASN A 55 -28.28 4.58 -4.21
C ASN A 55 -28.07 4.53 -2.68
N ASP A 56 -27.08 3.76 -2.20
CA ASP A 56 -26.67 3.74 -0.80
C ASP A 56 -25.33 4.47 -0.60
N ARG A 57 -25.17 5.14 0.56
CA ARG A 57 -23.89 5.72 0.98
C ARG A 57 -23.06 4.65 1.69
N VAL A 58 -21.89 4.32 1.13
CA VAL A 58 -20.99 3.30 1.67
C VAL A 58 -19.58 3.84 1.83
N ARG A 59 -18.85 3.37 2.85
CA ARG A 59 -17.43 3.66 3.04
C ARG A 59 -16.59 2.56 2.40
N GLY A 60 -15.71 2.91 1.48
CA GLY A 60 -14.88 1.92 0.79
C GLY A 60 -13.87 2.52 -0.17
N TRP A 61 -13.11 1.63 -0.82
CA TRP A 61 -12.16 2.02 -1.86
C TRP A 61 -12.91 2.40 -3.13
N LEU A 62 -12.65 3.60 -3.62
CA LEU A 62 -13.23 4.13 -4.84
C LEU A 62 -12.13 4.55 -5.80
N LYS A 63 -12.29 4.18 -7.07
CA LYS A 63 -11.36 4.55 -8.15
C LYS A 63 -11.53 6.02 -8.52
N GLY A 64 -10.41 6.75 -8.57
CA GLY A 64 -10.35 8.14 -8.98
C GLY A 64 -9.13 8.43 -9.84
N ILE A 65 -9.01 9.69 -10.25
CA ILE A 65 -7.88 10.20 -11.04
C ILE A 65 -7.25 11.35 -10.27
N VAL A 66 -5.93 11.37 -10.19
CA VAL A 66 -5.18 12.49 -9.61
C VAL A 66 -5.31 13.70 -10.54
N VAL A 67 -5.86 14.80 -10.04
CA VAL A 67 -6.07 16.04 -10.82
C VAL A 67 -5.14 17.16 -10.42
N GLN A 68 -4.68 17.16 -9.17
CA GLN A 68 -3.74 18.14 -8.65
C GLN A 68 -2.84 17.50 -7.60
N ILE A 69 -1.59 17.95 -7.56
CA ILE A 69 -0.61 17.57 -6.55
C ILE A 69 0.00 18.84 -6.00
N ASP A 70 0.01 18.94 -4.68
CA ASP A 70 0.73 19.94 -3.93
C ASP A 70 1.84 19.24 -3.11
N ASN A 71 2.69 20.01 -2.41
CA ASN A 71 3.83 19.47 -1.67
C ASN A 71 3.47 18.46 -0.56
N LYS A 72 2.23 18.47 -0.07
CA LYS A 72 1.78 17.63 1.06
C LYS A 72 0.49 16.87 0.79
N MET A 73 -0.24 17.23 -0.26
CA MET A 73 -1.59 16.74 -0.51
C MET A 73 -1.75 16.41 -1.99
N VAL A 74 -2.62 15.46 -2.27
CA VAL A 74 -3.03 15.04 -3.61
C VAL A 74 -4.54 15.13 -3.73
N ALA A 75 -5.02 15.79 -4.77
CA ALA A 75 -6.43 15.92 -5.07
C ALA A 75 -6.85 14.79 -6.03
N VAL A 76 -7.84 14.02 -5.61
CA VAL A 76 -8.39 12.91 -6.38
C VAL A 76 -9.81 13.24 -6.80
N GLN A 77 -10.05 13.23 -8.10
CA GLN A 77 -11.37 13.41 -8.71
C GLN A 77 -12.06 12.06 -8.88
N PHE A 78 -13.31 11.98 -8.42
CA PHE A 78 -14.16 10.79 -8.56
C PHE A 78 -15.27 11.00 -9.59
N ARG A 79 -15.76 9.89 -10.16
CA ARG A 79 -16.89 9.88 -11.09
C ARG A 79 -18.26 9.80 -10.40
N THR A 80 -18.30 9.18 -9.22
CA THR A 80 -19.52 9.04 -8.41
C THR A 80 -19.60 10.14 -7.36
N ASN A 81 -20.78 10.32 -6.76
CA ASN A 81 -20.93 11.22 -5.62
C ASN A 81 -20.08 10.70 -4.44
N VAL A 82 -19.34 11.61 -3.82
CA VAL A 82 -18.52 11.35 -2.64
C VAL A 82 -18.91 12.29 -1.51
N PHE A 83 -18.64 11.87 -0.30
CA PHE A 83 -19.06 12.54 0.91
C PHE A 83 -17.87 12.72 1.86
N LEU A 84 -17.87 13.84 2.56
CA LEU A 84 -16.99 14.06 3.69
C LEU A 84 -17.45 13.23 4.90
N THR A 85 -16.58 13.08 5.90
CA THR A 85 -16.85 12.29 7.12
C THR A 85 -17.96 12.87 7.99
N ASP A 86 -18.27 14.15 7.83
CA ASP A 86 -19.39 14.84 8.45
C ASP A 86 -20.72 14.63 7.70
N GLY A 87 -20.70 13.88 6.59
CA GLY A 87 -21.86 13.51 5.78
C GLY A 87 -22.18 14.49 4.66
N TRP A 88 -21.39 15.55 4.48
CA TRP A 88 -21.62 16.52 3.40
C TRP A 88 -21.22 15.95 2.04
N MET A 89 -22.09 16.09 1.05
CA MET A 89 -21.78 15.74 -0.33
C MET A 89 -20.83 16.77 -0.94
N VAL A 90 -19.78 16.30 -1.60
CA VAL A 90 -18.81 17.18 -2.28
C VAL A 90 -19.29 17.44 -3.72
N PRO A 91 -19.67 18.69 -4.08
CA PRO A 91 -20.26 19.00 -5.39
C PRO A 91 -19.28 18.74 -6.54
N ASP A 92 -17.99 19.04 -6.31
CA ASP A 92 -16.94 18.84 -7.30
C ASP A 92 -16.46 17.39 -7.37
N ARG A 93 -16.84 16.56 -6.39
CA ARG A 93 -16.40 15.17 -6.23
C ARG A 93 -14.88 15.02 -6.17
N ILE A 94 -14.20 16.02 -5.59
CA ILE A 94 -12.76 16.03 -5.37
C ILE A 94 -12.49 15.89 -3.87
N LEU A 95 -11.66 14.92 -3.49
CA LEU A 95 -11.15 14.83 -2.12
C LEU A 95 -9.64 14.96 -2.12
N TRP A 96 -9.14 15.61 -1.07
CA TRP A 96 -7.72 15.81 -0.83
C TRP A 96 -7.20 14.81 0.19
N TYR A 97 -6.11 14.14 -0.15
CA TYR A 97 -5.44 13.17 0.71
C TYR A 97 -3.99 13.57 0.95
N PRO A 98 -3.43 13.32 2.13
CA PRO A 98 -1.99 13.43 2.33
C PRO A 98 -1.26 12.43 1.42
N VAL A 99 -0.13 12.85 0.81
CA VAL A 99 0.64 12.00 -0.13
C VAL A 99 1.12 10.70 0.52
N ASN A 100 1.33 10.72 1.84
CA ASN A 100 1.79 9.60 2.66
C ASN A 100 0.65 8.89 3.42
N SER A 101 -0.61 9.11 3.06
CA SER A 101 -1.75 8.48 3.73
C SER A 101 -1.99 7.05 3.24
N ASP A 102 -2.29 6.14 4.17
CA ASP A 102 -2.79 4.79 3.84
C ASP A 102 -4.20 4.81 3.22
N GLN A 103 -4.85 5.97 3.13
CA GLN A 103 -6.17 6.14 2.53
C GLN A 103 -6.14 6.32 1.01
N ILE A 104 -4.95 6.41 0.40
CA ILE A 104 -4.79 6.46 -1.06
C ILE A 104 -3.75 5.43 -1.49
N ARG A 105 -4.05 4.72 -2.58
CA ARG A 105 -3.12 3.74 -3.17
C ARG A 105 -3.16 3.79 -4.69
N PRO A 106 -2.08 3.43 -5.38
CA PRO A 106 -2.12 3.20 -6.82
C PRO A 106 -3.16 2.13 -7.14
N ALA A 107 -4.01 2.35 -8.15
CA ALA A 107 -4.90 1.30 -8.62
C ALA A 107 -4.03 0.19 -9.22
N GLY A 108 -4.13 -1.03 -8.70
CA GLY A 108 -3.21 -2.14 -9.01
C GLY A 108 -2.91 -2.27 -10.50
N THR A 109 -1.65 -2.02 -10.87
CA THR A 109 -0.92 -2.37 -12.11
C THR A 109 -1.74 -2.69 -13.37
N GLY A 110 -2.67 -1.81 -13.74
CA GLY A 110 -3.27 -1.79 -15.06
C GLY A 110 -2.45 -0.89 -15.96
N LYS A 111 -1.46 -1.47 -16.67
CA LYS A 111 -0.68 -0.91 -17.79
C LYS A 111 -0.72 0.62 -17.90
N LYS A 112 0.37 1.30 -17.50
CA LYS A 112 0.65 2.70 -17.86
C LYS A 112 0.46 2.83 -19.37
N THR A 113 -0.70 3.34 -19.79
CA THR A 113 -0.91 3.71 -21.18
C THR A 113 -0.12 5.00 -21.34
N PRO A 114 0.85 5.05 -22.27
CA PRO A 114 1.63 6.25 -22.47
C PRO A 114 0.67 7.40 -22.83
N PRO A 115 0.93 8.62 -22.37
CA PRO A 115 0.11 9.76 -22.71
C PRO A 115 0.03 9.86 -24.24
N ILE A 116 -1.18 10.02 -24.76
CA ILE A 116 -1.42 10.33 -26.17
C ILE A 116 -0.73 11.66 -26.44
N ILE A 117 0.50 11.59 -26.96
CA ILE A 117 1.15 12.74 -27.59
C ILE A 117 0.24 13.06 -28.78
N LYS A 118 -0.48 14.19 -28.68
CA LYS A 118 -1.20 14.77 -29.81
C LYS A 118 -0.19 14.88 -30.96
N LYS A 119 -0.37 14.00 -31.95
CA LYS A 119 0.44 14.01 -33.16
C LYS A 119 0.23 15.38 -33.81
N SER A 120 1.26 16.21 -33.78
CA SER A 120 1.30 17.46 -34.51
C SER A 120 0.97 17.15 -35.97
N LEU A 121 -0.13 17.73 -36.45
CA LEU A 121 -0.47 17.77 -37.86
C LEU A 121 0.79 18.18 -38.66
N PRO A 122 1.13 17.50 -39.77
CA PRO A 122 2.13 18.01 -40.69
C PRO A 122 1.68 19.39 -41.18
N LYS A 123 2.54 20.39 -40.96
CA LYS A 123 2.32 21.76 -41.42
C LYS A 123 2.68 21.79 -42.90
N ASP A 124 1.63 21.77 -43.72
CA ASP A 124 1.49 22.54 -44.95
C ASP A 124 2.54 22.33 -46.07
N ASP A 125 2.21 21.45 -47.02
CA ASP A 125 2.52 21.63 -48.45
C ASP A 125 1.71 22.85 -48.94
N ILE A 126 2.31 24.05 -48.92
CA ILE A 126 1.77 25.22 -49.62
C ILE A 126 2.46 25.28 -50.99
N PRO A 127 1.75 25.10 -52.11
CA PRO A 127 2.33 25.39 -53.41
C PRO A 127 2.50 26.90 -53.56
N ASP A 128 3.73 27.33 -53.85
CA ASP A 128 4.03 28.70 -54.28
C ASP A 128 3.22 29.02 -55.55
N TYR A 129 2.36 30.03 -55.45
CA TYR A 129 1.80 30.75 -56.59
C TYR A 129 2.03 32.25 -56.39
#